data_AF-A0A350H6P2-F1
#
_entry.id   AF-A0A350H6P2-F1
#
_cell.length_a   1.000
_cell.length_b   1.000
_cell.length_c   1.000
_cell.angle_alpha   90.00
_cell.angle_beta   90.00
_cell.angle_gamma   90.00
#
_symmetry.space_group_name_H-M   'P 1'
#
loop_
_entity.id
_entity.type
_entity.pdbx_description
1 polymer ?
#
loop_
_entity_poly.entity_id
_entity_poly.type
_entity_poly.pdbx_seq_one_letter_code
_entity_poly.pdbx_strand_id
1 'polypeptide(L)'
;MNKDPFKEYIKQKEPERRDKGYAWHTAIGLQAVDGLKTSKYLIDTAIKNIEGEISIDEAQALLNSYYEENPKTGMEDRTEEADKVAVRIAKILSEKAFSFTQNEYISIHKKLFLGIYSHAGKIRDYNITKKEWVLDGATVLYGSASELRATLDYDFSEEKKFSYKGLSMDEIIHHLAIFVSRLWQIHIFGEGNTRTT
;
A
#
# COMPACT_ATOMS: atom_id res chain seq x y z
N MET A 1 0.78 7.18 45.00
CA MET A 1 1.19 6.25 43.93
C MET A 1 0.50 6.69 42.65
N ASN A 2 1.24 7.28 41.71
CA ASN A 2 0.71 7.64 40.40
C ASN A 2 0.76 6.37 39.53
N LYS A 3 -0.33 5.60 39.47
CA LYS A 3 -0.43 4.46 38.54
C LYS A 3 -0.63 5.06 37.15
N ASP A 4 0.32 4.79 36.25
CA ASP A 4 0.17 5.11 34.83
C ASP A 4 -1.15 4.48 34.33
N PRO A 5 -2.16 5.30 33.98
CA PRO A 5 -3.47 4.80 33.56
C PRO A 5 -3.40 4.01 32.26
N PHE A 6 -2.26 4.01 31.56
CA PHE A 6 -2.06 3.30 30.31
C PHE A 6 -1.36 1.93 30.46
N LYS A 7 -0.99 1.52 31.68
CA LYS A 7 -0.29 0.25 31.92
C LYS A 7 -1.09 -1.00 31.52
N GLU A 8 -2.42 -0.89 31.48
CA GLU A 8 -3.32 -1.98 31.08
C GLU A 8 -3.40 -2.18 29.55
N TYR A 9 -2.96 -1.19 28.76
CA TYR A 9 -2.94 -1.30 27.31
C TYR A 9 -1.63 -1.93 26.83
N ILE A 10 -1.72 -3.18 26.36
CA ILE A 10 -0.58 -3.87 25.75
C ILE A 10 -0.42 -3.36 24.31
N LYS A 11 0.68 -2.65 24.04
CA LYS A 11 1.06 -2.26 22.68
C LYS A 11 1.42 -3.51 21.86
N GLN A 12 1.09 -3.48 20.58
CA GLN A 12 1.51 -4.52 19.64
C GLN A 12 3.05 -4.68 19.67
N LYS A 13 3.51 -5.93 19.69
CA LYS A 13 4.92 -6.30 19.51
C LYS A 13 5.25 -6.51 18.03
N GLU A 14 6.54 -6.44 17.71
CA GLU A 14 7.07 -6.80 16.38
C GLU A 14 6.66 -8.22 15.96
N PRO A 15 6.40 -8.46 14.66
CA PRO A 15 6.12 -9.80 14.15
C PRO A 15 7.31 -10.75 14.26
N GLU A 16 7.03 -12.06 14.12
CA GLU A 16 8.08 -13.08 14.05
C GLU A 16 8.84 -13.01 12.71
N ARG A 17 10.05 -13.57 12.67
CA ARG A 17 10.95 -13.53 11.50
C ARG A 17 10.27 -13.98 10.19
N ARG A 18 9.42 -15.02 10.25
CA ARG A 18 8.67 -15.52 9.09
C ARG A 18 7.71 -14.46 8.53
N ASP A 19 6.96 -13.80 9.42
CA ASP A 19 5.95 -12.80 9.03
C ASP A 19 6.63 -11.55 8.48
N LYS A 20 7.77 -11.14 9.07
CA LYS A 20 8.62 -10.08 8.52
C LYS A 20 9.12 -10.42 7.12
N GLY A 21 9.61 -11.64 6.92
CA GLY A 21 10.07 -12.11 5.62
C GLY A 21 8.96 -12.05 4.56
N TYR A 22 7.75 -12.47 4.91
CA TYR A 22 6.57 -12.36 4.05
C TYR A 22 6.22 -10.90 3.72
N ALA A 23 6.19 -10.03 4.72
CA ALA A 23 5.89 -8.60 4.55
C ALA A 23 6.90 -7.92 3.61
N TRP A 24 8.20 -8.12 3.82
CA TRP A 24 9.25 -7.56 2.97
C TRP A 24 9.25 -8.12 1.54
N HIS A 25 9.08 -9.43 1.39
CA HIS A 25 9.00 -10.05 0.07
C HIS A 25 7.84 -9.47 -0.76
N THR A 26 6.66 -9.35 -0.13
CA THR A 26 5.48 -8.75 -0.75
C THR A 26 5.72 -7.28 -1.10
N ALA A 27 6.24 -6.50 -0.14
CA ALA A 27 6.48 -5.08 -0.32
C ALA A 27 7.46 -4.74 -1.45
N ILE A 28 8.54 -5.52 -1.56
CA ILE A 28 9.54 -5.39 -2.63
C ILE A 28 8.94 -5.82 -3.97
N GLY A 29 8.24 -6.96 -3.99
CA GLY A 29 7.60 -7.49 -5.19
C GLY A 29 6.58 -6.52 -5.80
N LEU A 30 5.78 -5.85 -4.96
CA LEU A 30 4.81 -4.85 -5.41
C LEU A 30 5.43 -3.63 -6.12
N GLN A 31 6.72 -3.32 -5.88
CA GLN A 31 7.39 -2.25 -6.63
C GLN A 31 7.62 -2.66 -8.09
N ALA A 32 7.97 -3.93 -8.32
CA ALA A 32 8.20 -4.46 -9.66
C ALA A 32 6.92 -4.51 -10.50
N VAL A 33 5.75 -4.62 -9.88
CA VAL A 33 4.44 -4.56 -10.57
C VAL A 33 4.23 -3.21 -11.25
N ASP A 34 4.69 -2.12 -10.64
CA ASP A 34 4.68 -0.77 -11.23
C ASP A 34 5.95 -0.47 -12.05
N GLY A 35 6.75 -1.49 -12.38
CA GLY A 35 7.98 -1.35 -13.17
C GLY A 35 9.14 -0.68 -12.42
N LEU A 36 9.03 -0.51 -11.10
CA LEU A 36 10.05 0.13 -10.27
C LEU A 36 11.09 -0.89 -9.80
N LYS A 37 12.31 -0.41 -9.58
CA LYS A 37 13.41 -1.21 -9.03
C LYS A 37 13.84 -0.66 -7.69
N THR A 38 13.90 -1.53 -6.70
CA THR A 38 14.42 -1.22 -5.37
C THR A 38 15.94 -1.22 -5.35
N SER A 39 16.54 -0.52 -4.40
CA SER A 39 17.98 -0.45 -4.24
C SER A 39 18.54 -1.65 -3.48
N LYS A 40 19.85 -1.89 -3.62
CA LYS A 40 20.57 -2.83 -2.75
C LYS A 40 20.48 -2.42 -1.28
N TYR A 41 20.51 -1.11 -0.99
CA TYR A 41 20.43 -0.59 0.37
C TYR A 41 19.11 -0.98 1.05
N LEU A 42 18.00 -0.99 0.31
CA LEU A 42 16.72 -1.51 0.79
C LEU A 42 16.82 -2.99 1.14
N ILE A 43 17.40 -3.81 0.25
CA ILE A 43 17.53 -5.25 0.48
C ILE A 43 18.33 -5.54 1.75
N ASP A 44 19.48 -4.87 1.92
CA ASP A 44 20.33 -5.02 3.10
C ASP A 44 19.59 -4.56 4.37
N THR A 45 18.81 -3.48 4.29
CA THR A 45 17.97 -2.97 5.40
C THR A 45 16.85 -3.95 5.76
N ALA A 46 16.18 -4.55 4.77
CA ALA A 46 15.14 -5.53 4.96
C ALA A 46 15.67 -6.79 5.67
N ILE A 47 16.86 -7.27 5.29
CA ILE A 47 17.51 -8.41 5.94
C ILE A 47 17.73 -8.12 7.43
N LYS A 48 18.30 -6.96 7.78
CA LYS A 48 18.49 -6.56 9.19
C LYS A 48 17.19 -6.55 9.98
N ASN A 49 16.09 -6.06 9.38
CA ASN A 49 14.80 -6.05 10.05
C ASN A 49 14.23 -7.48 10.24
N ILE A 50 14.36 -8.33 9.22
CA ILE A 50 13.93 -9.74 9.27
C ILE A 50 14.68 -10.51 10.36
N GLU A 51 15.99 -10.31 10.47
CA GLU A 51 16.83 -10.92 11.51
C GLU A 51 16.62 -10.31 12.91
N GLY A 52 15.84 -9.23 13.01
CA GLY A 52 15.55 -8.57 14.28
C GLY A 52 16.67 -7.68 14.81
N GLU A 53 17.66 -7.36 13.96
CA GLU A 53 18.73 -6.41 14.29
C GLU A 53 18.22 -4.96 14.41
N ILE A 54 17.17 -4.64 13.65
CA ILE A 54 16.47 -3.35 13.68
C ILE A 54 14.95 -3.55 13.65
N SER A 55 14.20 -2.64 14.26
CA SER A 55 12.75 -2.51 14.13
C SER A 55 12.35 -1.97 12.75
N ILE A 56 11.07 -2.08 12.40
CA ILE A 56 10.56 -1.54 11.13
C ILE A 56 10.62 0.00 11.10
N ASP A 57 10.49 0.64 12.25
CA ASP A 57 10.63 2.10 12.40
C ASP A 57 12.07 2.55 12.18
N GLU A 58 13.04 1.81 12.71
CA GLU A 58 14.47 2.06 12.46
C GLU A 58 14.82 1.82 10.99
N ALA A 59 14.28 0.77 10.36
CA ALA A 59 14.46 0.55 8.92
C ALA A 59 13.94 1.74 8.09
N GLN A 60 12.76 2.28 8.44
CA GLN A 60 12.20 3.44 7.78
C GLN A 60 13.06 4.70 8.00
N ALA A 61 13.58 4.91 9.23
CA ALA A 61 14.45 6.04 9.54
C ALA A 61 15.76 5.97 8.76
N LEU A 62 16.42 4.80 8.72
CA LEU A 62 17.66 4.57 7.96
C LEU A 62 17.48 4.89 6.47
N LEU A 63 16.37 4.46 5.86
CA LEU A 63 16.06 4.78 4.46
C LEU A 63 15.85 6.27 4.22
N ASN A 64 15.15 6.96 5.12
CA ASN A 64 14.98 8.41 4.99
C ASN A 64 16.32 9.13 5.05
N SER A 65 17.16 8.83 6.05
CA SER A 65 18.49 9.44 6.19
C SER A 65 19.41 9.13 5.01
N TYR A 66 19.39 7.89 4.50
CA TYR A 66 20.16 7.52 3.31
C TYR A 66 19.84 8.42 2.10
N TYR A 67 18.57 8.68 1.83
CA TYR A 67 18.16 9.53 0.70
C TYR A 67 18.29 11.03 0.97
N GLU A 68 18.27 11.47 2.24
CA GLU A 68 18.62 12.85 2.61
C GLU A 68 20.11 13.14 2.38
N GLU A 69 20.99 12.18 2.71
CA GLU A 69 22.44 12.29 2.52
C GLU A 69 22.88 12.05 1.07
N ASN A 70 22.09 11.30 0.31
CA ASN A 70 22.36 10.95 -1.08
C ASN A 70 21.21 11.44 -1.99
N PRO A 71 20.99 12.77 -2.09
CA PRO A 71 19.90 13.31 -2.89
C PRO A 71 20.12 12.98 -4.37
N LYS A 72 19.04 12.61 -5.06
CA LYS A 72 19.11 12.29 -6.49
C LYS A 72 19.46 13.50 -7.33
N THR A 73 20.21 13.25 -8.39
CA THR A 73 20.63 14.26 -9.37
C THR A 73 19.72 14.31 -10.61
N GLY A 74 18.77 13.36 -10.77
CA GLY A 74 17.88 13.28 -11.94
C GLY A 74 16.44 12.86 -11.58
N MET A 75 15.46 13.35 -12.35
CA MET A 75 14.02 13.14 -12.10
C MET A 75 13.48 11.75 -12.51
N GLU A 76 14.18 11.02 -13.37
CA GLU A 76 13.66 9.76 -13.94
C GLU A 76 13.85 8.55 -13.01
N ASP A 77 14.82 8.61 -12.10
CA ASP A 77 15.05 7.53 -11.15
C ASP A 77 13.97 7.58 -10.06
N ARG A 78 13.14 6.53 -9.98
CA ARG A 78 12.09 6.33 -8.97
C ARG A 78 12.46 5.28 -7.89
N THR A 79 13.74 4.91 -7.75
CA THR A 79 14.22 3.94 -6.74
C THR A 79 13.97 4.39 -5.30
N GLU A 80 14.24 5.65 -4.94
CA GLU A 80 13.81 6.22 -3.65
C GLU A 80 12.32 6.02 -3.34
N GLU A 81 11.45 6.28 -4.32
CA GLU A 81 10.02 6.01 -4.14
C GLU A 81 9.79 4.52 -3.89
N ALA A 82 10.38 3.64 -4.71
CA ALA A 82 10.24 2.20 -4.57
C ALA A 82 10.66 1.73 -3.17
N ASP A 83 11.80 2.22 -2.67
CA ASP A 83 12.34 1.85 -1.37
C ASP A 83 11.49 2.38 -0.22
N LYS A 84 11.14 3.68 -0.25
CA LYS A 84 10.32 4.31 0.79
C LYS A 84 8.93 3.68 0.83
N VAL A 85 8.33 3.39 -0.31
CA VAL A 85 7.01 2.73 -0.38
C VAL A 85 7.11 1.27 0.08
N ALA A 86 8.16 0.53 -0.29
CA ALA A 86 8.35 -0.84 0.17
C ALA A 86 8.43 -0.94 1.71
N VAL A 87 9.24 -0.11 2.38
CA VAL A 87 9.28 -0.15 3.86
C VAL A 87 7.94 0.21 4.49
N ARG A 88 7.16 1.12 3.87
CA ARG A 88 5.82 1.50 4.33
C ARG A 88 4.81 0.37 4.14
N ILE A 89 4.87 -0.37 3.03
CA ILE A 89 4.04 -1.58 2.82
C ILE A 89 4.41 -2.64 3.85
N ALA A 90 5.70 -2.93 4.04
CA ALA A 90 6.15 -3.92 5.01
C ALA A 90 5.69 -3.57 6.44
N LYS A 91 5.71 -2.29 6.79
CA LYS A 91 5.14 -1.78 8.05
C LYS A 91 3.64 -2.00 8.17
N ILE A 92 2.86 -1.64 7.15
CA ILE A 92 1.39 -1.83 7.17
C ILE A 92 1.05 -3.32 7.26
N LEU A 93 1.72 -4.20 6.50
CA LEU A 93 1.52 -5.65 6.56
C LEU A 93 1.93 -6.26 7.92
N SER A 94 2.76 -5.56 8.68
CA SER A 94 3.16 -5.94 10.02
C SER A 94 2.16 -5.48 11.10
N GLU A 95 1.24 -4.56 10.79
CA GLU A 95 0.21 -4.08 11.73
C GLU A 95 -0.88 -5.16 11.92
N LYS A 96 -1.36 -5.34 13.16
CA LYS A 96 -2.50 -6.23 13.47
C LYS A 96 -3.84 -5.52 13.39
N ALA A 97 -3.83 -4.19 13.43
CA ALA A 97 -5.02 -3.38 13.35
C ALA A 97 -5.36 -3.12 11.89
N PHE A 98 -6.58 -3.48 11.48
CA PHE A 98 -7.09 -3.21 10.15
C PHE A 98 -8.60 -2.95 10.22
N SER A 99 -9.08 -2.02 9.40
CA SER A 99 -10.50 -1.72 9.27
C SER A 99 -10.87 -1.69 7.80
N PHE A 100 -11.66 -2.65 7.35
CA PHE A 100 -12.10 -2.73 5.96
C PHE A 100 -13.13 -1.61 5.67
N THR A 101 -12.63 -0.44 5.28
CA THR A 101 -13.41 0.79 5.05
C THR A 101 -12.77 1.65 3.97
N GLN A 102 -13.58 2.48 3.31
CA GLN A 102 -13.10 3.52 2.38
C GLN A 102 -12.04 4.42 3.01
N ASN A 103 -12.21 4.80 4.28
CA ASN A 103 -11.27 5.69 4.96
C ASN A 103 -9.91 5.02 5.19
N GLU A 104 -9.88 3.74 5.56
CA GLU A 104 -8.62 3.01 5.69
C GLU A 104 -7.93 2.87 4.33
N TYR A 105 -8.67 2.62 3.25
CA TYR A 105 -8.11 2.57 1.90
C TYR A 105 -7.42 3.89 1.49
N ILE A 106 -8.06 5.03 1.76
CA ILE A 106 -7.47 6.37 1.53
C ILE A 106 -6.28 6.62 2.47
N SER A 107 -6.37 6.15 3.72
CA SER A 107 -5.31 6.25 4.73
C SER A 107 -4.08 5.45 4.32
N ILE A 108 -4.24 4.23 3.78
CA ILE A 108 -3.15 3.42 3.23
C ILE A 108 -2.43 4.20 2.14
N HIS A 109 -3.15 4.74 1.15
CA HIS A 109 -2.53 5.57 0.11
C HIS A 109 -1.75 6.75 0.71
N LYS A 110 -2.31 7.43 1.72
CA LYS A 110 -1.60 8.51 2.41
C LYS A 110 -0.32 8.00 3.08
N LYS A 111 -0.39 6.92 3.86
CA LYS A 111 0.75 6.30 4.55
C LYS A 111 1.84 5.93 3.56
N LEU A 112 1.48 5.32 2.42
CA LEU A 112 2.41 4.87 1.40
C LEU A 112 3.11 6.03 0.69
N PHE A 113 2.40 7.11 0.34
CA PHE A 113 2.90 8.13 -0.58
C PHE A 113 3.15 9.50 0.04
N LEU A 114 2.99 9.68 1.35
CA LEU A 114 3.27 10.94 2.03
C LEU A 114 4.72 11.40 1.78
N GLY A 115 4.89 12.64 1.31
CA GLY A 115 6.19 13.22 0.95
C GLY A 115 6.75 12.73 -0.40
N ILE A 116 6.06 11.81 -1.08
CA ILE A 116 6.40 11.34 -2.43
C ILE A 116 5.46 12.00 -3.44
N TYR A 117 4.15 11.93 -3.21
CA TYR A 117 3.13 12.60 -4.02
C TYR A 117 2.50 13.76 -3.25
N SER A 118 2.34 14.91 -3.91
CA SER A 118 1.61 16.08 -3.37
C SER A 118 0.11 15.79 -3.12
N HIS A 119 -0.40 14.73 -3.73
CA HIS A 119 -1.78 14.26 -3.64
C HIS A 119 -1.95 12.99 -2.80
N ALA A 120 -0.95 12.60 -1.98
CA ALA A 120 -1.06 11.42 -1.13
C ALA A 120 -2.31 11.44 -0.24
N GLY A 121 -3.20 10.46 -0.42
CA GLY A 121 -4.46 10.34 0.31
C GLY A 121 -5.58 11.25 -0.21
N LYS A 122 -5.43 11.87 -1.38
CA LYS A 122 -6.45 12.69 -2.03
C LYS A 122 -7.09 11.92 -3.18
N ILE A 123 -8.42 11.86 -3.17
CA ILE A 123 -9.21 11.40 -4.30
C ILE A 123 -9.00 12.40 -5.45
N ARG A 124 -8.80 11.90 -6.68
CA ARG A 124 -8.67 12.78 -7.86
C ARG A 124 -9.99 13.52 -8.13
N ASP A 125 -9.89 14.76 -8.59
CA ASP A 125 -11.01 15.63 -8.96
C ASP A 125 -11.11 15.86 -10.48
N TYR A 126 -10.39 15.05 -11.26
CA TYR A 126 -10.36 15.07 -12.72
C TYR A 126 -10.55 13.67 -13.30
N ASN A 127 -11.04 13.60 -14.53
CA ASN A 127 -11.19 12.36 -15.28
C ASN A 127 -9.86 11.92 -15.90
N ILE A 128 -9.64 10.62 -15.97
CA ILE A 128 -8.45 10.02 -16.56
C ILE A 128 -8.83 8.97 -17.61
N THR A 129 -7.91 8.78 -18.54
CA THR A 129 -7.99 7.75 -19.57
C THR A 129 -6.60 7.15 -19.72
N LYS A 130 -6.51 5.83 -19.80
CA LYS A 130 -5.25 5.15 -20.08
C LYS A 130 -5.42 4.25 -21.29
N LYS A 131 -4.47 4.34 -22.22
CA LYS A 131 -4.34 3.39 -23.31
C LYS A 131 -3.71 2.13 -22.75
N GLU A 132 -4.40 1.01 -22.86
CA GLU A 132 -3.89 -0.27 -22.40
C GLU A 132 -3.54 -1.12 -23.62
N TRP A 133 -2.30 -1.62 -23.66
CA TRP A 133 -1.80 -2.43 -24.77
C TRP A 133 -2.58 -3.74 -24.92
N VAL A 134 -3.07 -4.29 -23.80
CA VAL A 134 -3.90 -5.51 -23.78
C VAL A 134 -5.28 -5.29 -24.41
N LEU A 135 -5.70 -4.04 -24.60
CA LEU A 135 -6.97 -3.67 -25.22
C LEU A 135 -6.81 -3.24 -26.68
N ASP A 136 -5.70 -3.63 -27.34
CA ASP A 136 -5.40 -3.26 -28.74
C ASP A 136 -5.46 -1.73 -28.98
N GLY A 137 -4.99 -0.96 -27.99
CA GLY A 137 -5.02 0.50 -28.02
C GLY A 137 -6.35 1.15 -27.64
N ALA A 138 -7.38 0.37 -27.29
CA ALA A 138 -8.60 0.92 -26.71
C ALA A 138 -8.36 1.49 -25.30
N THR A 139 -9.18 2.48 -24.94
CA THR A 139 -9.03 3.25 -23.71
C THR A 139 -9.88 2.65 -22.60
N VAL A 140 -9.29 2.43 -21.42
CA VAL A 140 -10.08 2.17 -20.21
C VAL A 140 -10.70 3.48 -19.73
N LEU A 141 -12.03 3.52 -19.66
CA LEU A 141 -12.77 4.64 -19.07
C LEU A 141 -12.89 4.42 -17.55
N TYR A 142 -12.09 5.12 -16.77
CA TYR A 142 -12.18 5.05 -15.32
C TYR A 142 -13.39 5.83 -14.77
N GLY A 143 -13.69 5.64 -13.48
CA GLY A 143 -14.81 6.30 -12.81
C GLY A 143 -14.80 7.83 -13.00
N SER A 144 -15.98 8.42 -13.18
CA SER A 144 -16.13 9.89 -13.25
C SER A 144 -15.67 10.52 -11.94
N ALA A 145 -14.87 11.59 -12.01
CA ALA A 145 -14.40 12.35 -10.86
C ALA A 145 -15.53 12.79 -9.91
N SER A 146 -16.71 13.11 -10.45
CA SER A 146 -17.89 13.50 -9.66
C SER A 146 -18.44 12.38 -8.79
N GLU A 147 -18.26 11.12 -9.20
CA GLU A 147 -18.89 9.95 -8.58
C GLU A 147 -17.95 9.13 -7.71
N LEU A 148 -16.63 9.35 -7.80
CA LEU A 148 -15.62 8.46 -7.20
C LEU A 148 -15.85 8.13 -5.73
N ARG A 149 -16.22 9.13 -4.93
CA ARG A 149 -16.46 8.92 -3.50
C ARG A 149 -17.68 8.03 -3.27
N ALA A 150 -18.75 8.25 -4.02
CA ALA A 150 -19.99 7.48 -3.92
C ALA A 150 -19.82 6.05 -4.45
N THR A 151 -19.14 5.88 -5.59
CA THR A 151 -18.85 4.55 -6.14
C THR A 151 -17.96 3.73 -5.21
N LEU A 152 -16.91 4.34 -4.64
CA LEU A 152 -16.04 3.65 -3.69
C LEU A 152 -16.79 3.26 -2.41
N ASP A 153 -17.61 4.16 -1.86
CA ASP A 153 -18.42 3.86 -0.67
C ASP A 153 -19.40 2.71 -0.94
N TYR A 154 -20.08 2.74 -2.10
CA TYR A 154 -20.97 1.67 -2.53
C TYR A 154 -20.25 0.32 -2.59
N ASP A 155 -19.12 0.23 -3.31
CA ASP A 155 -18.39 -1.04 -3.48
C ASP A 155 -17.87 -1.60 -2.16
N PHE A 156 -17.31 -0.76 -1.27
CA PHE A 156 -16.92 -1.19 0.07
C PHE A 156 -18.11 -1.63 0.92
N SER A 157 -19.27 -0.98 0.78
CA SER A 157 -20.48 -1.33 1.51
C SER A 157 -21.05 -2.68 1.07
N GLU A 158 -21.00 -2.98 -0.23
CA GLU A 158 -21.45 -4.26 -0.79
C GLU A 158 -20.52 -5.39 -0.38
N GLU A 159 -19.21 -5.16 -0.50
CA GLU A 159 -18.19 -6.14 -0.10
C GLU A 159 -18.29 -6.47 1.40
N LYS A 160 -18.52 -5.47 2.24
CA LYS A 160 -18.68 -5.67 3.70
C LYS A 160 -19.92 -6.52 4.06
N LYS A 161 -20.95 -6.57 3.20
CA LYS A 161 -22.14 -7.42 3.39
C LYS A 161 -21.89 -8.86 2.95
N PHE A 162 -20.86 -9.12 2.14
CA PHE A 162 -20.57 -10.44 1.63
C PHE A 162 -20.00 -11.35 2.73
N SER A 163 -20.48 -12.60 2.76
CA SER A 163 -20.02 -13.60 3.73
C SER A 163 -19.10 -14.60 3.05
N TYR A 164 -17.83 -14.56 3.42
CA TYR A 164 -16.82 -15.55 3.00
C TYR A 164 -16.95 -16.92 3.68
N LYS A 165 -17.84 -17.05 4.67
CA LYS A 165 -17.97 -18.28 5.46
C LYS A 165 -18.48 -19.44 4.61
N GLY A 166 -17.72 -20.54 4.60
CA GLY A 166 -18.11 -21.80 3.96
C GLY A 166 -17.85 -21.85 2.45
N LEU A 167 -17.23 -20.82 1.88
CA LEU A 167 -16.81 -20.82 0.48
C LEU A 167 -15.52 -21.63 0.28
N SER A 168 -15.40 -22.24 -0.90
CA SER A 168 -14.16 -22.80 -1.40
C SER A 168 -13.15 -21.70 -1.74
N MET A 169 -11.87 -22.06 -1.83
CA MET A 169 -10.81 -21.11 -2.19
C MET A 169 -11.07 -20.47 -3.57
N ASP A 170 -11.58 -21.23 -4.54
CA ASP A 170 -11.87 -20.73 -5.88
C ASP A 170 -12.98 -19.67 -5.87
N GLU A 171 -14.04 -19.88 -5.07
CA GLU A 171 -15.12 -18.91 -4.90
C GLU A 171 -14.63 -17.63 -4.22
N ILE A 172 -13.75 -17.76 -3.21
CA ILE A 172 -13.13 -16.62 -2.53
C ILE A 172 -12.27 -15.82 -3.50
N ILE A 173 -11.40 -16.49 -4.27
CA ILE A 173 -10.53 -15.85 -5.26
C ILE A 173 -11.36 -15.16 -6.34
N HIS A 174 -12.41 -15.81 -6.83
CA HIS A 174 -13.29 -15.24 -7.85
C HIS A 174 -13.98 -13.96 -7.34
N HIS A 175 -14.52 -13.99 -6.12
CA HIS A 175 -15.19 -12.83 -5.54
C HIS A 175 -14.21 -11.66 -5.31
N LEU A 176 -13.04 -11.94 -4.73
CA LEU A 176 -11.99 -10.94 -4.51
C LEU A 176 -11.51 -10.33 -5.83
N ALA A 177 -11.34 -11.14 -6.88
CA ALA A 177 -10.94 -10.65 -8.19
C ALA A 177 -11.97 -9.65 -8.76
N ILE A 178 -13.27 -9.92 -8.58
CA ILE A 178 -14.33 -8.98 -8.97
C ILE A 178 -14.24 -7.69 -8.15
N PHE A 179 -14.13 -7.77 -6.82
CA PHE A 179 -14.02 -6.59 -5.97
C PHE A 179 -12.80 -5.73 -6.33
N VAL A 180 -11.62 -6.35 -6.46
CA VAL A 180 -10.37 -5.68 -6.89
C VAL A 180 -10.52 -5.03 -8.26
N SER A 181 -11.17 -5.71 -9.22
CA SER A 181 -11.41 -5.14 -10.55
C SER A 181 -12.24 -3.85 -10.51
N ARG A 182 -13.20 -3.76 -9.58
CA ARG A 182 -14.01 -2.55 -9.37
C ARG A 182 -13.17 -1.42 -8.80
N LEU A 183 -12.30 -1.70 -7.82
CA LEU A 183 -11.35 -0.70 -7.30
C LEU A 183 -10.44 -0.15 -8.41
N TRP A 184 -9.94 -1.04 -9.28
CA TRP A 184 -9.13 -0.66 -10.44
C TRP A 184 -9.91 0.14 -11.49
N GLN A 185 -11.20 -0.14 -11.67
CA GLN A 185 -12.08 0.62 -12.55
C GLN A 185 -12.41 2.01 -11.99
N ILE A 186 -12.61 2.14 -10.67
CA ILE A 186 -12.77 3.44 -10.00
C ILE A 186 -11.49 4.26 -10.18
N HIS A 187 -10.33 3.64 -9.96
CA HIS A 187 -9.00 4.26 -10.10
C HIS A 187 -8.95 5.60 -9.36
N ILE A 188 -9.19 5.55 -8.05
CA ILE A 188 -9.60 6.72 -7.27
C ILE A 188 -8.50 7.78 -7.08
N PHE A 189 -7.22 7.38 -7.14
CA PHE A 189 -6.08 8.27 -6.97
C PHE A 189 -5.47 8.68 -8.32
N GLY A 190 -4.73 9.78 -8.35
CA GLY A 190 -4.01 10.23 -9.55
C GLY A 190 -2.86 9.29 -9.94
N GLU A 191 -2.18 8.72 -8.95
CA GLU A 191 -1.16 7.66 -9.11
C GLU A 191 -1.13 6.81 -7.82
N GLY A 192 -0.57 5.61 -7.86
CA GLY A 192 -0.41 4.76 -6.67
C GLY A 192 -1.59 3.82 -6.36
N ASN A 193 -2.56 3.69 -7.26
CA ASN A 193 -3.72 2.80 -7.10
C ASN A 193 -3.29 1.33 -6.92
N THR A 194 -2.43 0.81 -7.82
CA THR A 194 -1.99 -0.60 -7.81
C THR A 194 -1.35 -1.03 -6.49
N ARG A 195 -0.44 -0.22 -5.95
CA ARG A 195 0.26 -0.51 -4.68
C ARG A 195 -0.60 -0.27 -3.44
N THR A 196 -1.71 0.46 -3.58
CA THR A 196 -2.68 0.69 -2.49
C THR A 196 -3.71 -0.44 -2.41
N THR A 197 -4.12 -0.98 -3.57
CA THR A 197 -5.06 -2.12 -3.68
C THR A 197 -4.40 -3.43 -3.26
#